data_AF-A0A931RPJ0-F1
#
_entry.id   AF-A0A931RPJ0-F1
#
_cell.length_a   1.000
_cell.length_b   1.000
_cell.length_c   1.000
_cell.angle_alpha   90.00
_cell.angle_beta   90.00
_cell.angle_gamma   90.00
#
_symmetry.space_group_name_H-M   'P 1'
#
loop_
_entity.id
_entity.type
_entity.pdbx_description
1 polymer ?
#
loop_
_entity_poly.entity_id
_entity_poly.type
_entity_poly.pdbx_seq_one_letter_code
_entity_poly.pdbx_strand_id
1 'polypeptide(L)'
;MFQSLQTWFIDFILGPGGYPALFFYHLLVDTLVPGSPEAAAVAVWAAGLPVVASIAVMSAGNFAGNVLNYWIGHHGTRLVRKYFHIKQERLARAERWFDKFGGAVLLFSWLPVVGDTITFVPGIVRYSFAKFTVYVLAGKVIRYIGLYYLVRAVV
;
A
#
# COMPACT_ATOMS: atom_id res chain seq x y z
N MET A 1 1.97 -14.40 18.24
CA MET A 1 2.42 -14.89 16.92
C MET A 1 2.57 -13.75 15.91
N PHE A 2 1.50 -13.02 15.56
CA PHE A 2 1.56 -11.94 14.56
C PHE A 2 2.55 -10.81 14.93
N GLN A 3 2.46 -10.30 16.15
CA GLN A 3 3.37 -9.25 16.65
C GLN A 3 4.83 -9.71 16.64
N SER A 4 5.10 -10.96 17.05
CA SER A 4 6.45 -11.54 17.04
C SER A 4 7.04 -11.60 15.63
N LEU A 5 6.23 -11.97 14.63
CA LEU A 5 6.65 -11.99 13.22
C LEU A 5 6.95 -10.57 12.72
N GLN A 6 6.11 -9.60 13.08
CA GLN A 6 6.32 -8.21 12.71
C GLN A 6 7.61 -7.64 13.31
N THR A 7 7.86 -7.88 14.60
CA THR A 7 9.11 -7.46 15.26
C THR A 7 10.32 -8.10 14.59
N TRP A 8 10.26 -9.40 14.28
CA TRP A 8 11.34 -10.09 13.57
C TRP A 8 11.66 -9.47 12.21
N PHE A 9 10.64 -9.08 11.44
CA PHE A 9 10.85 -8.37 10.16
C PHE A 9 11.51 -7.01 10.36
N ILE A 10 11.09 -6.24 11.37
CA ILE A 10 11.69 -4.94 11.69
C ILE A 10 13.16 -5.12 12.09
N ASP A 11 13.47 -6.08 12.95
CA ASP A 11 14.85 -6.38 13.35
C ASP A 11 15.70 -6.80 12.15
N PHE A 12 15.13 -7.59 11.23
CA PHE A 12 15.80 -7.97 10.00
C PHE A 12 16.06 -6.77 9.07
N ILE A 13 15.11 -5.85 8.95
CA ILE A 13 15.25 -4.59 8.20
C ILE A 13 16.36 -3.73 8.81
N LEU A 14 16.38 -3.59 10.13
CA LEU A 14 17.35 -2.75 10.86
C LEU A 14 18.74 -3.39 10.95
N GLY A 15 18.83 -4.71 10.83
CA GLY A 15 20.09 -5.46 10.81
C GLY A 15 20.58 -5.74 9.39
N PRO A 16 20.76 -7.02 9.00
CA PRO A 16 21.43 -7.38 7.75
C PRO A 16 20.60 -7.12 6.48
N GLY A 17 19.28 -6.93 6.60
CA GLY A 17 18.37 -6.83 5.46
C GLY A 17 18.29 -5.45 4.82
N GLY A 18 18.45 -4.38 5.61
CA GLY A 18 18.50 -2.99 5.14
C GLY A 18 17.34 -2.57 4.22
N TYR A 19 17.65 -1.73 3.24
CA TYR A 19 16.68 -1.25 2.25
C TYR A 19 16.04 -2.34 1.38
N PRO A 20 16.75 -3.39 0.93
CA PRO A 20 16.10 -4.51 0.25
C PRO A 20 15.00 -5.17 1.08
N ALA A 21 15.26 -5.46 2.36
CA ALA A 21 14.24 -6.00 3.25
C ALA A 21 13.07 -5.04 3.45
N LEU A 22 13.34 -3.74 3.58
CA LEU A 22 12.30 -2.71 3.68
C LEU A 22 11.42 -2.69 2.42
N PHE A 23 12.00 -2.76 1.23
CA PHE A 23 11.27 -2.83 -0.02
C PHE A 23 10.33 -4.05 -0.06
N PHE A 24 10.86 -5.26 0.20
CA PHE A 24 10.07 -6.49 0.12
C PHE A 24 9.00 -6.55 1.20
N TYR A 25 9.29 -6.05 2.41
CA TYR A 25 8.27 -5.94 3.46
C TYR A 25 7.10 -5.06 2.99
N HIS A 26 7.39 -3.87 2.46
CA HIS A 26 6.37 -2.96 1.96
C HIS A 26 5.63 -3.49 0.73
N LEU A 27 6.27 -4.29 -0.12
CA LEU A 27 5.61 -4.98 -1.23
C LEU A 27 4.62 -6.03 -0.71
N LEU A 28 5.06 -6.90 0.19
CA LEU A 28 4.25 -8.01 0.70
C LEU A 28 3.05 -7.50 1.50
N VAL A 29 3.29 -6.53 2.38
CA VAL A 29 2.26 -5.96 3.25
C VAL A 29 1.19 -5.21 2.47
N ASP A 30 1.57 -4.50 1.40
CA ASP A 30 0.60 -3.78 0.55
C ASP A 30 -0.11 -4.71 -0.46
N THR A 31 0.38 -5.94 -0.64
CA THR A 31 -0.24 -6.95 -1.52
C THR A 31 -1.34 -7.70 -0.76
N LEU A 32 -0.95 -8.60 0.17
CA LEU A 32 -1.87 -9.55 0.82
C LEU A 32 -1.41 -10.00 2.22
N VAL A 33 -0.21 -9.61 2.65
CA VAL A 33 0.35 -10.07 3.93
C VAL A 33 -0.11 -9.12 5.03
N PRO A 34 -0.74 -9.62 6.10
CA PRO A 34 -1.06 -8.78 7.24
C PRO A 34 0.23 -8.16 7.80
N GLY A 35 0.22 -6.85 8.03
CA GLY A 35 1.39 -6.11 8.51
C GLY A 35 1.04 -4.66 8.80
N SER A 36 1.96 -3.94 9.43
CA SER A 36 1.83 -2.50 9.64
C SER A 36 2.98 -1.78 8.93
N PRO A 37 2.73 -1.24 7.73
CA PRO A 37 3.75 -0.48 7.00
C PRO A 37 4.09 0.83 7.74
N GLU A 38 3.18 1.38 8.56
CA GLU A 38 3.47 2.53 9.43
C GLU A 38 4.46 2.16 10.53
N ALA A 39 4.27 1.03 11.21
CA ALA A 39 5.17 0.62 12.29
C ALA A 39 6.61 0.41 11.78
N ALA A 40 6.77 -0.20 10.60
CA ALA A 40 8.07 -0.33 9.96
C ALA A 40 8.68 1.04 9.62
N ALA A 41 7.88 1.98 9.08
CA ALA A 41 8.34 3.33 8.78
C ALA A 41 8.82 4.08 10.04
N VAL A 42 8.04 4.01 11.13
CA VAL A 42 8.43 4.62 12.41
C VAL A 42 9.71 3.99 12.95
N ALA A 43 9.84 2.66 12.89
CA ALA A 43 11.01 1.95 13.40
C ALA A 43 12.30 2.35 12.65
N VAL A 44 12.27 2.41 11.31
CA VAL A 44 13.46 2.81 10.53
C VAL A 44 13.86 4.26 10.78
N TRP A 45 12.91 5.17 10.95
CA TRP A 45 13.23 6.57 11.26
C TRP A 45 13.72 6.73 12.70
N ALA A 46 13.14 6.02 13.67
CA ALA A 46 13.60 6.00 15.05
C ALA A 46 15.01 5.43 15.19
N ALA A 47 15.37 4.45 14.35
CA ALA A 47 16.72 3.90 14.25
C ALA A 47 17.71 4.80 13.49
N GLY A 48 17.27 5.96 12.99
CA GLY A 48 18.14 6.95 12.34
C GLY A 48 18.42 6.70 10.86
N LEU A 49 17.65 5.84 10.17
CA LEU A 49 17.84 5.66 8.73
C LEU A 49 17.49 6.95 7.95
N PRO A 50 18.22 7.27 6.87
CA PRO A 50 17.97 8.45 6.05
C PRO A 50 16.51 8.54 5.57
N VAL A 51 15.81 9.60 5.99
CA VAL A 51 14.37 9.76 5.79
C VAL A 51 13.98 9.68 4.31
N VAL A 52 14.66 10.43 3.44
CA VAL A 52 14.36 10.49 2.01
C VAL A 52 14.52 9.12 1.34
N ALA A 53 15.63 8.42 1.64
CA ALA A 53 15.88 7.09 1.08
C ALA A 53 14.86 6.07 1.59
N SER A 54 14.52 6.09 2.88
CA SER A 54 13.48 5.24 3.44
C SER A 54 12.12 5.49 2.78
N ILE A 55 11.71 6.76 2.61
CA ILE A 55 10.44 7.10 1.93
C ILE A 55 10.41 6.58 0.50
N ALA A 56 11.51 6.76 -0.26
CA ALA A 56 11.60 6.29 -1.63
C ALA A 56 11.46 4.76 -1.71
N VAL A 57 12.19 4.02 -0.87
CA VAL A 57 12.19 2.55 -0.84
C VAL A 57 10.82 1.99 -0.42
N MET A 58 10.23 2.54 0.64
CA MET A 58 8.90 2.13 1.13
C MET A 58 7.81 2.41 0.09
N SER A 59 7.86 3.59 -0.56
CA SER A 59 6.91 3.97 -1.60
C SER A 59 7.05 3.07 -2.84
N ALA A 60 8.28 2.72 -3.23
CA ALA A 60 8.53 1.80 -4.34
C ALA A 60 8.01 0.39 -4.05
N GLY A 61 8.24 -0.13 -2.83
CA GLY A 61 7.73 -1.44 -2.41
C GLY A 61 6.20 -1.48 -2.41
N ASN A 62 5.55 -0.50 -1.78
CA ASN A 62 4.09 -0.36 -1.82
C ASN A 62 3.58 -0.23 -3.26
N PHE A 63 4.20 0.61 -4.09
CA PHE A 63 3.80 0.75 -5.48
C PHE A 63 3.84 -0.59 -6.24
N ALA A 64 4.92 -1.37 -6.07
CA ALA A 64 5.03 -2.70 -6.66
C ALA A 64 3.92 -3.65 -6.19
N GLY A 65 3.60 -3.65 -4.89
CA GLY A 65 2.49 -4.44 -4.34
C GLY A 65 1.13 -4.05 -4.95
N ASN A 66 0.87 -2.75 -5.12
CA ASN A 66 -0.35 -2.29 -5.79
C ASN A 66 -0.41 -2.66 -7.27
N VAL A 67 0.71 -2.63 -7.97
CA VAL A 67 0.77 -3.07 -9.37
C VAL A 67 0.41 -4.56 -9.46
N LEU A 68 0.89 -5.39 -8.53
CA LEU A 68 0.47 -6.79 -8.43
C LEU A 68 -1.04 -6.90 -8.18
N ASN A 69 -1.57 -6.14 -7.22
CA ASN A 69 -3.01 -6.16 -6.91
C ASN A 69 -3.87 -5.69 -8.09
N TYR A 70 -3.43 -4.66 -8.82
CA TYR A 70 -4.09 -4.21 -10.05
C TYR A 70 -4.18 -5.36 -11.06
N TRP A 71 -3.07 -6.06 -11.32
CA TRP A 71 -3.06 -7.13 -12.32
C TRP A 71 -3.81 -8.38 -11.86
N ILE A 72 -3.76 -8.70 -10.56
CA ILE A 72 -4.58 -9.75 -9.95
C ILE A 72 -6.07 -9.39 -10.08
N GLY A 73 -6.46 -8.14 -9.85
CA GLY A 73 -7.83 -7.66 -10.05
C GLY A 73 -8.26 -7.73 -11.51
N HIS A 74 -7.38 -7.34 -12.43
CA HIS A 74 -7.63 -7.27 -13.86
C HIS A 74 -7.85 -8.64 -14.51
N HIS A 75 -7.00 -9.63 -14.20
CA HIS A 75 -7.08 -10.97 -14.78
C HIS A 75 -7.87 -11.95 -13.90
N GLY A 76 -7.81 -11.77 -12.59
CA GLY A 76 -8.38 -12.66 -11.58
C GLY A 76 -9.73 -12.21 -11.04
N THR A 77 -10.45 -11.31 -11.72
CA THR A 77 -11.69 -10.68 -11.21
C THR A 77 -12.65 -11.67 -10.56
N ARG A 78 -12.92 -12.83 -11.19
CA ARG A 78 -13.83 -13.86 -10.65
C ARG A 78 -13.31 -14.47 -9.34
N LEU A 79 -12.00 -14.75 -9.27
CA LEU A 79 -11.34 -15.33 -8.10
C LEU A 79 -11.29 -14.32 -6.95
N VAL A 80 -10.85 -13.09 -7.23
CA VAL A 80 -10.77 -12.00 -6.24
C VAL A 80 -12.14 -11.71 -5.65
N ARG A 81 -13.18 -11.58 -6.49
CA ARG A 81 -14.56 -11.35 -6.02
C ARG A 81 -15.08 -12.48 -5.14
N LYS A 82 -14.77 -13.73 -5.48
CA LYS A 82 -15.16 -14.90 -4.69
C LYS A 82 -14.40 -14.95 -3.35
N TYR A 83 -13.08 -14.79 -3.37
CA TYR A 83 -12.23 -14.88 -2.19
C TYR A 83 -12.54 -13.78 -1.17
N PHE A 84 -12.67 -12.53 -1.64
CA PHE A 84 -12.95 -11.38 -0.79
C PHE A 84 -14.44 -11.07 -0.63
N HIS A 85 -15.34 -11.93 -1.15
CA HIS A 85 -16.80 -11.76 -1.05
C HIS A 85 -17.28 -10.36 -1.49
N ILE A 86 -16.70 -9.83 -2.57
CA ILE A 86 -16.97 -8.47 -3.04
C ILE A 86 -18.37 -8.43 -3.69
N LYS A 87 -19.30 -7.76 -3.03
CA LYS A 87 -20.67 -7.56 -3.53
C LYS A 87 -20.71 -6.61 -4.73
N GLN A 88 -21.70 -6.81 -5.61
CA GLN A 88 -21.86 -5.99 -6.82
C GLN A 88 -22.11 -4.51 -6.49
N GLU A 89 -22.81 -4.20 -5.40
CA GLU A 89 -23.11 -2.83 -5.02
C GLU A 89 -21.84 -2.05 -4.65
N ARG A 90 -20.81 -2.75 -4.09
CA ARG A 90 -19.51 -2.14 -3.80
C ARG A 90 -18.73 -1.85 -5.08
N LEU A 91 -18.77 -2.75 -6.07
CA LEU A 91 -18.14 -2.53 -7.37
C LEU A 91 -18.82 -1.38 -8.12
N ALA A 92 -20.15 -1.38 -8.20
CA ALA A 92 -20.91 -0.29 -8.82
C ALA A 92 -20.67 1.06 -8.11
N ARG A 93 -20.47 1.05 -6.79
CA ARG A 93 -20.07 2.27 -6.06
C ARG A 93 -18.66 2.72 -6.44
N ALA A 94 -17.72 1.78 -6.54
CA ALA A 94 -16.36 2.09 -6.94
C ALA A 94 -16.30 2.64 -8.37
N GLU A 95 -17.03 2.04 -9.32
CA GLU A 95 -17.17 2.54 -10.70
C GLU A 95 -17.66 3.99 -10.69
N ARG A 96 -18.75 4.29 -9.96
CA ARG A 96 -19.24 5.69 -9.82
C ARG A 96 -18.20 6.64 -9.22
N TRP A 97 -17.35 6.16 -8.33
CA TRP A 97 -16.27 6.97 -7.75
C TRP A 97 -15.17 7.23 -8.77
N PHE A 98 -14.77 6.22 -9.55
CA PHE A 98 -13.83 6.39 -10.66
C PHE A 98 -14.39 7.28 -11.77
N ASP A 99 -15.69 7.20 -12.06
CA ASP A 99 -16.34 8.09 -13.03
C ASP A 99 -16.38 9.54 -12.53
N LYS A 100 -16.69 9.75 -11.24
CA LYS A 100 -16.84 11.10 -10.65
C LYS A 100 -15.50 11.77 -10.33
N PHE A 101 -14.57 11.04 -9.75
CA PHE A 101 -13.32 11.58 -9.20
C PHE A 101 -12.08 11.09 -9.94
N GLY A 102 -12.23 10.21 -10.93
CA GLY A 102 -11.10 9.63 -11.64
C GLY A 102 -10.17 8.86 -10.70
N GLY A 103 -8.86 8.98 -10.96
CA GLY A 103 -7.86 8.30 -10.15
C GLY A 103 -7.53 9.02 -8.84
N ALA A 104 -8.10 10.20 -8.57
CA ALA A 104 -7.87 10.91 -7.30
C ALA A 104 -8.32 10.07 -6.08
N VAL A 105 -9.27 9.15 -6.27
CA VAL A 105 -9.67 8.18 -5.25
C VAL A 105 -8.49 7.33 -4.76
N LEU A 106 -7.52 7.05 -5.62
CA LEU A 106 -6.36 6.22 -5.32
C LEU A 106 -5.36 6.94 -4.39
N LEU A 107 -5.39 8.27 -4.34
CA LEU A 107 -4.63 9.07 -3.36
C LEU A 107 -5.11 8.83 -1.93
N PHE A 108 -6.23 8.14 -1.72
CA PHE A 108 -6.74 7.83 -0.39
C PHE A 108 -6.82 6.33 -0.15
N SER A 109 -6.19 5.53 -1.01
CA SER A 109 -6.21 4.05 -0.94
C SER A 109 -5.53 3.46 0.29
N TRP A 110 -4.74 4.23 1.03
CA TRP A 110 -4.14 3.80 2.30
C TRP A 110 -5.02 4.07 3.53
N LEU A 111 -6.19 4.72 3.37
CA LEU A 111 -7.05 4.99 4.52
C LEU A 111 -7.72 3.69 4.99
N PRO A 112 -7.76 3.44 6.32
CA PRO A 112 -8.31 2.21 6.88
C PRO A 112 -9.81 2.02 6.62
N VAL A 113 -10.50 3.08 6.19
CA VAL A 113 -11.94 3.12 5.88
C VAL A 113 -12.27 2.26 4.66
N VAL A 114 -11.33 2.08 3.74
CA VAL A 114 -11.53 1.37 2.47
C VAL A 114 -10.57 0.20 2.44
N GLY A 115 -10.83 -0.83 3.24
CA GLY A 115 -9.90 -1.93 3.51
C GLY A 115 -9.20 -2.54 2.29
N ASP A 116 -8.09 -3.24 2.56
CA ASP A 116 -7.03 -3.80 1.69
C ASP A 116 -7.42 -4.24 0.27
N THR A 117 -8.68 -4.66 0.08
CA THR A 117 -9.28 -4.94 -1.23
C THR A 117 -9.30 -3.77 -2.24
N ILE A 118 -9.11 -2.51 -1.82
CA ILE A 118 -9.28 -1.36 -2.72
C ILE A 118 -8.29 -1.35 -3.88
N THR A 119 -7.10 -1.91 -3.69
CA THR A 119 -6.02 -1.86 -4.70
C THR A 119 -6.24 -2.88 -5.82
N PHE A 120 -7.09 -3.89 -5.61
CA PHE A 120 -7.59 -4.79 -6.66
C PHE A 120 -8.70 -4.16 -7.51
N VAL A 121 -9.48 -3.24 -6.93
CA VAL A 121 -10.66 -2.66 -7.57
C VAL A 121 -10.35 -1.95 -8.90
N PRO A 122 -9.30 -1.12 -9.02
CA PRO A 122 -8.89 -0.51 -10.29
C PRO A 122 -8.66 -1.55 -11.40
N GLY A 123 -8.11 -2.70 -11.04
CA GLY A 123 -7.95 -3.83 -11.96
C GLY A 123 -9.30 -4.42 -12.38
N ILE A 124 -10.16 -4.70 -11.40
CA ILE A 124 -11.51 -5.27 -11.62
C ILE A 124 -12.35 -4.39 -12.54
N VAL A 125 -12.35 -3.08 -12.34
CA VAL A 125 -13.12 -2.11 -13.14
C VAL A 125 -12.39 -1.68 -14.42
N ARG A 126 -11.21 -2.26 -14.71
CA ARG A 126 -10.39 -1.96 -15.89
C ARG A 126 -10.02 -0.49 -16.04
N TYR A 127 -9.72 0.18 -14.93
CA TYR A 127 -9.25 1.56 -14.92
C TYR A 127 -7.89 1.69 -15.63
N SER A 128 -7.59 2.83 -16.25
CA SER A 128 -6.34 3.03 -16.99
C SER A 128 -5.10 2.82 -16.11
N PHE A 129 -4.23 1.88 -16.48
CA PHE A 129 -2.99 1.57 -15.75
C PHE A 129 -2.03 2.77 -15.64
N ALA A 130 -1.98 3.61 -16.68
CA ALA A 130 -1.16 4.83 -16.67
C ALA A 130 -1.65 5.82 -15.60
N LYS A 131 -2.96 6.10 -15.57
CA LYS A 131 -3.55 6.97 -14.55
C LYS A 131 -3.39 6.35 -13.15
N PHE A 132 -3.67 5.06 -13.01
CA PHE A 132 -3.47 4.31 -11.78
C PHE A 132 -2.05 4.51 -11.22
N THR A 133 -1.04 4.34 -12.07
CA THR A 133 0.37 4.45 -11.67
C THR A 133 0.68 5.82 -11.08
N VAL A 134 0.27 6.90 -11.77
CA VAL A 134 0.52 8.27 -11.30
C VAL A 134 -0.11 8.52 -9.94
N TYR A 135 -1.39 8.19 -9.76
CA TYR A 135 -2.09 8.48 -8.51
C TYR A 135 -1.62 7.60 -7.35
N VAL A 136 -1.36 6.32 -7.58
CA VAL A 136 -0.88 5.43 -6.51
C VAL A 136 0.52 5.87 -6.05
N LEU A 137 1.43 6.14 -6.99
CA LEU A 137 2.79 6.54 -6.64
C LEU A 137 2.81 7.87 -5.88
N ALA A 138 2.12 8.89 -6.40
CA ALA A 138 1.96 10.19 -5.73
C ALA A 138 1.37 9.99 -4.33
N GLY A 139 0.37 9.13 -4.26
CA GLY A 139 -0.25 8.73 -3.03
C GLY A 139 0.72 8.18 -1.98
N LYS A 140 1.46 7.12 -2.29
CA LYS A 140 2.38 6.49 -1.33
C LYS A 140 3.43 7.47 -0.82
N VAL A 141 3.95 8.33 -1.69
CA VAL A 141 4.88 9.38 -1.29
C VAL A 141 4.22 10.37 -0.32
N ILE A 142 3.02 10.89 -0.64
CA ILE A 142 2.27 11.79 0.23
C ILE A 142 1.99 11.16 1.60
N ARG A 143 1.60 9.88 1.63
CA ARG A 143 1.36 9.12 2.87
C ARG A 143 2.59 9.14 3.78
N TYR A 144 3.76 8.76 3.26
CA TYR A 144 4.96 8.66 4.09
C TYR A 144 5.53 10.02 4.48
N ILE A 145 5.39 11.04 3.63
CA ILE A 145 5.73 12.42 4.01
C ILE A 145 4.83 12.88 5.16
N GLY A 146 3.51 12.71 5.02
CA GLY A 146 2.55 13.08 6.06
C GLY A 146 2.79 12.33 7.37
N LEU A 147 3.02 11.01 7.29
CA LEU A 147 3.35 10.18 8.44
C LEU A 147 4.65 10.64 9.12
N TYR A 148 5.69 10.95 8.35
CA TYR A 148 6.95 11.43 8.90
C TYR A 148 6.76 12.72 9.72
N TYR A 149 6.04 13.70 9.18
CA TYR A 149 5.77 14.94 9.89
C TYR A 149 4.88 14.74 11.12
N LEU A 150 3.92 13.82 11.06
CA LEU A 150 3.10 13.45 12.21
C LEU A 150 3.94 12.85 13.34
N VAL A 151 4.81 11.89 13.02
CA VAL A 151 5.73 11.27 13.99
C VAL A 151 6.64 12.32 14.61
N ARG A 152 7.19 13.21 13.79
CA ARG A 152 8.05 14.33 14.19
C ARG A 152 7.39 15.40 15.05
N ALA A 153 6.06 15.48 15.07
CA ALA A 153 5.30 16.43 15.87
C ALA A 153 4.92 15.87 17.26
N VAL A 154 4.96 14.54 17.41
CA VAL A 154 4.57 13.83 18.64
C VAL A 154 5.79 13.40 19.47
N VAL A 155 6.97 13.33 18.85
CA VAL A 155 8.28 12.99 19.46
C VAL A 155 9.19 14.21 19.42
#